data_AF-A0AAW1XUE8-F1
#
_entry.id   AF-A0AAW1XUE8-F1
#
_cell.length_a   1.000
_cell.length_b   1.000
_cell.length_c   1.000
_cell.angle_alpha   90.00
_cell.angle_beta   90.00
_cell.angle_gamma   90.00
#
_symmetry.space_group_name_H-M   'P 1'
#
loop_
_entity.id
_entity.type
_entity.pdbx_description
1 polymer ?
#
loop_
_entity_poly.entity_id
_entity_poly.type
_entity_poly.pdbx_seq_one_letter_code
_entity_poly.pdbx_strand_id
1 'polypeptide(L)'
;MSSGEEVSSVSKRSLSCSTCFDALWFCYSPVHQMQQYYRLGTLDNCSGKWSALVDCLTLKTKRSAEVQEILETREKAKSHIWTFRTPEEASSNWKEQFGHLDEIE
;
A
#
# COMPACT_ATOMS: atom_id res chain seq x y z
N MET A 1 21.14 32.31 -11.11
CA MET A 1 20.26 32.52 -9.93
C MET A 1 18.84 32.22 -10.36
N SER A 2 18.15 31.35 -9.61
CA SER A 2 16.70 31.21 -9.39
C SER A 2 15.73 31.38 -10.58
N SER A 3 14.77 30.50 -10.84
CA SER A 3 14.08 29.56 -9.96
C SER A 3 13.58 28.38 -10.79
N GLY A 4 13.93 27.16 -10.39
CA GLY A 4 13.23 25.97 -10.86
C GLY A 4 11.98 25.82 -10.00
N GLU A 5 10.83 26.27 -10.50
CA GLU A 5 9.55 25.87 -9.95
C GLU A 5 9.40 24.37 -10.17
N GLU A 6 9.54 23.59 -9.10
CA GLU A 6 9.08 22.21 -9.07
C GLU A 6 7.56 22.21 -9.27
N VAL A 7 7.15 22.07 -10.54
CA VAL A 7 5.78 21.71 -10.88
C VAL A 7 5.62 20.25 -10.47
N SER A 8 5.35 20.06 -9.18
CA SER A 8 4.70 18.86 -8.64
C SER A 8 3.40 18.70 -9.42
N SER A 9 3.46 17.92 -10.50
CA SER A 9 2.33 17.58 -11.33
C SER A 9 1.41 16.66 -10.53
N VAL A 10 0.52 17.26 -9.75
CA VAL A 10 -0.62 16.56 -9.16
C VAL A 10 -1.54 16.23 -10.32
N SER A 11 -1.24 15.12 -11.03
CA SER A 11 -2.19 14.55 -11.96
C SER A 11 -3.48 14.32 -11.19
N LYS A 12 -4.61 14.79 -11.73
CA LYS A 12 -5.91 14.59 -11.09
C LYS A 12 -6.07 13.10 -10.87
N ARG A 13 -5.91 12.64 -9.62
CA ARG A 13 -6.00 11.22 -9.24
C ARG A 13 -7.39 10.72 -9.65
N SER A 14 -7.47 10.01 -10.77
CA SER A 14 -8.72 9.44 -11.23
C SER A 14 -8.92 8.10 -10.52
N LEU A 15 -10.04 7.95 -9.82
CA LEU A 15 -10.38 6.69 -9.18
C LEU A 15 -10.81 5.66 -10.23
N SER A 16 -10.04 4.59 -10.39
CA SER A 16 -10.42 3.42 -11.18
C SER A 16 -10.70 2.22 -10.27
N CYS A 17 -11.95 1.75 -10.28
CA CYS A 17 -12.37 0.56 -9.51
C CYS A 17 -12.12 -0.76 -10.27
N SER A 18 -11.58 -0.69 -11.49
CA SER A 18 -11.24 -1.86 -12.29
C SER A 18 -10.19 -2.72 -11.61
N THR A 19 -9.23 -2.11 -10.89
CA THR A 19 -8.20 -2.82 -10.14
C THR A 19 -8.78 -3.61 -8.96
N CYS A 20 -9.76 -3.04 -8.25
CA CYS A 20 -10.48 -3.73 -7.18
C CYS A 20 -11.32 -4.90 -7.72
N PHE A 21 -11.94 -4.72 -8.89
CA PHE A 21 -12.70 -5.77 -9.56
C PHE A 21 -11.81 -6.91 -10.04
N ASP A 22 -10.70 -6.58 -10.71
CA ASP A 22 -9.72 -7.56 -11.17
C ASP A 22 -9.16 -8.38 -9.99
N ALA A 23 -8.82 -7.71 -8.88
CA ALA A 23 -8.39 -8.39 -7.66
C ALA A 23 -9.45 -9.31 -7.04
N LEU A 24 -10.74 -8.95 -7.12
CA LEU A 24 -11.84 -9.82 -6.67
C LEU A 24 -11.97 -11.04 -7.59
N TRP A 25 -11.90 -10.84 -8.90
CA TRP A 25 -11.94 -11.92 -9.88
C TRP A 25 -10.79 -12.91 -9.70
N PHE A 26 -9.57 -12.39 -9.52
CA PHE A 26 -8.39 -13.20 -9.23
C PHE A 26 -8.51 -13.99 -7.93
N CYS A 27 -9.20 -13.46 -6.92
CA CYS A 27 -9.42 -14.20 -5.67
C CYS A 27 -10.24 -15.48 -5.88
N TYR A 28 -11.19 -15.46 -6.82
CA TYR A 28 -11.97 -16.64 -7.19
C TYR A 28 -11.26 -17.56 -8.19
N SER A 29 -10.08 -17.19 -8.68
CA SER A 29 -9.31 -18.03 -9.60
C SER A 29 -8.86 -19.33 -8.90
N PRO A 30 -8.99 -20.50 -9.55
CA PRO A 30 -8.54 -21.77 -9.00
C PRO A 30 -7.06 -21.77 -8.57
N VAL A 31 -6.21 -21.07 -9.33
CA VAL A 31 -4.78 -20.98 -9.02
C VAL A 31 -4.56 -20.27 -7.68
N HIS A 32 -5.27 -19.16 -7.45
CA HIS A 32 -5.14 -18.40 -6.21
C HIS A 32 -5.61 -19.21 -5.01
N GLN A 33 -6.80 -19.81 -5.12
CA GLN A 33 -7.40 -20.62 -4.04
C GLN A 33 -6.53 -21.82 -3.66
N MET A 34 -5.96 -22.51 -4.65
CA MET A 34 -5.04 -23.63 -4.41
C MET A 34 -3.72 -23.17 -3.78
N GLN A 35 -3.18 -22.02 -4.19
CA GLN A 35 -1.98 -21.45 -3.58
C GLN A 35 -2.20 -21.05 -2.12
N GLN A 36 -3.34 -20.42 -1.80
CA GLN A 36 -3.69 -20.08 -0.41
C GLN A 36 -3.90 -21.33 0.44
N TYR A 37 -4.60 -22.34 -0.10
CA TYR A 37 -4.79 -23.60 0.60
C TYR A 37 -3.47 -24.32 0.88
N TYR A 38 -2.54 -24.34 -0.09
CA TYR A 38 -1.21 -24.93 0.13
C TYR A 38 -0.40 -24.21 1.21
N ARG A 39 -0.50 -22.87 1.29
CA ARG A 39 0.27 -22.06 2.24
C ARG A 39 -0.34 -21.98 3.64
N LEU A 40 -1.66 -21.82 3.73
CA LEU A 40 -2.38 -21.50 4.96
C LEU A 40 -3.34 -22.61 5.39
N GLY A 41 -3.63 -23.59 4.53
CA GLY A 41 -4.57 -24.68 4.82
C GLY A 41 -6.05 -24.30 4.71
N THR A 42 -6.35 -23.09 4.24
CA THR A 42 -7.73 -22.55 4.17
C THR A 42 -8.01 -21.95 2.80
N LEU A 43 -9.26 -22.07 2.34
CA LEU A 43 -9.74 -21.35 1.17
C LEU A 43 -10.08 -19.91 1.55
N ASP A 44 -9.73 -18.96 0.68
CA ASP A 44 -10.05 -17.54 0.89
C ASP A 44 -11.51 -17.28 0.53
N ASN A 45 -12.23 -16.56 1.40
CA ASN A 45 -13.63 -16.18 1.18
C ASN A 45 -13.79 -14.88 0.37
N CYS A 46 -12.69 -14.24 -0.03
CA CYS A 46 -12.65 -13.04 -0.87
C CYS A 46 -13.39 -11.81 -0.29
N SER A 47 -13.84 -11.86 0.97
CA SER A 47 -14.63 -10.80 1.59
C SER A 47 -13.89 -9.46 1.65
N GLY A 48 -12.58 -9.50 1.93
CA GLY A 48 -11.73 -8.30 1.91
C GLY A 48 -11.66 -7.64 0.53
N LYS A 49 -11.53 -8.43 -0.54
CA LYS A 49 -11.54 -7.91 -1.92
C LYS A 49 -12.90 -7.33 -2.30
N TRP A 50 -13.98 -7.94 -1.80
CA TRP A 50 -15.33 -7.43 -2.01
C TRP A 50 -15.55 -6.09 -1.29
N SER A 51 -15.14 -5.99 -0.02
CA SER A 51 -15.22 -4.73 0.73
C SER A 51 -14.47 -3.61 0.02
N ALA A 52 -13.28 -3.88 -0.52
CA ALA A 52 -12.48 -2.89 -1.26
C ALA A 52 -13.17 -2.42 -2.56
N LEU A 53 -13.86 -3.31 -3.28
CA LEU A 53 -14.61 -2.93 -4.48
C LEU A 53 -15.86 -2.10 -4.13
N VAL A 54 -16.60 -2.47 -3.09
CA VAL A 54 -17.74 -1.67 -2.60
C VAL A 54 -17.26 -0.29 -2.13
N ASP A 55 -16.17 -0.23 -1.36
CA ASP A 55 -15.55 1.02 -0.94
C ASP A 55 -15.15 1.90 -2.13
N CYS A 56 -14.56 1.32 -3.18
CA CYS A 56 -14.22 2.09 -4.37
C CYS A 56 -15.46 2.65 -5.08
N LEU A 57 -16.51 1.84 -5.21
CA LEU A 57 -17.77 2.26 -5.84
C LEU A 57 -18.45 3.37 -5.02
N THR A 58 -18.46 3.26 -3.69
CA THR A 58 -19.02 4.30 -2.81
C THR A 58 -18.18 5.59 -2.81
N LEU A 59 -16.87 5.52 -3.00
CA LEU A 59 -16.03 6.70 -3.17
C LEU A 59 -16.28 7.37 -4.53
N LYS A 60 -16.52 6.58 -5.58
CA LYS A 60 -16.80 7.11 -6.92
C LYS A 60 -18.12 7.88 -7.00
N THR A 61 -19.08 7.60 -6.12
CA THR A 61 -20.35 8.35 -6.06
C THR A 61 -20.25 9.68 -5.30
N LYS A 62 -19.15 9.95 -4.58
CA LYS A 62 -18.93 11.21 -3.86
C LYS A 62 -18.42 12.33 -4.76
N ARG A 63 -18.48 13.56 -4.26
CA ARG A 63 -17.93 14.73 -4.96
C ARG A 63 -16.42 14.59 -5.14
N SER A 64 -15.89 14.99 -6.30
CA SER A 64 -14.46 14.89 -6.63
C SER A 64 -13.52 15.57 -5.62
N ALA A 65 -13.94 16.69 -5.01
CA ALA A 65 -13.16 17.39 -3.99
C ALA A 65 -13.01 16.56 -2.70
N GLU A 66 -14.11 15.97 -2.21
CA GLU A 66 -14.10 15.10 -1.02
C GLU A 66 -13.30 13.82 -1.28
N VAL A 67 -13.39 13.29 -2.50
CA VAL A 67 -12.60 12.11 -2.91
C VAL A 67 -11.10 12.38 -2.84
N GLN A 68 -10.64 13.54 -3.31
CA GLN A 68 -9.22 13.88 -3.28
C GLN A 68 -8.71 14.01 -1.84
N GLU A 69 -9.47 14.64 -0.95
CA GLU A 69 -9.12 14.74 0.47
C GLU A 69 -9.05 13.35 1.14
N ILE A 70 -10.03 12.48 0.87
CA ILE A 70 -10.04 11.10 1.40
C ILE A 70 -8.82 10.31 0.87
N LEU A 71 -8.42 10.51 -0.38
CA LEU A 71 -7.24 9.84 -0.93
C LEU A 71 -5.95 10.35 -0.29
N GLU A 72 -5.82 11.66 -0.11
CA GLU A 72 -4.63 12.26 0.48
C GLU A 72 -4.45 11.88 1.95
N THR A 73 -5.53 11.85 2.72
CA THR A 73 -5.50 11.40 4.11
C THR A 73 -5.11 9.92 4.20
N ARG A 74 -5.61 9.08 3.29
CA ARG A 74 -5.22 7.65 3.20
C ARG A 74 -3.76 7.46 2.77
N GLU A 75 -3.25 8.31 1.87
CA GLU A 75 -1.83 8.27 1.46
C GLU A 75 -0.92 8.66 2.64
N LYS A 76 -1.24 9.74 3.35
CA LYS A 76 -0.48 10.20 4.53
C LYS A 76 -0.53 9.22 5.70
N ALA A 77 -1.62 8.47 5.85
CA ALA A 77 -1.77 7.46 6.90
C ALA A 77 -0.94 6.20 6.66
N LYS A 78 -0.52 5.91 5.42
CA LYS A 78 0.34 4.76 5.13
C LYS A 78 1.75 5.05 5.63
N SER A 79 2.23 4.27 6.59
CA SER A 79 3.63 4.31 7.03
C SER A 79 4.54 3.95 5.84
N HIS A 80 5.47 4.84 5.48
CA HIS A 80 6.49 4.53 4.48
C HIS A 80 7.57 3.61 5.08
N ILE A 81 8.27 2.86 4.22
CA ILE A 81 9.36 1.96 4.66
C ILE A 81 10.43 2.72 5.46
N TRP A 82 10.71 3.96 5.04
CA TRP A 82 11.65 4.88 5.69
C TRP A 82 11.17 5.42 7.04
N THR A 83 9.93 5.14 7.43
CA THR A 83 9.33 5.59 8.70
C THR A 83 9.27 4.46 9.74
N PHE A 84 9.66 3.23 9.39
CA PHE A 84 9.57 2.11 10.35
C PHE A 84 10.55 2.21 11.53
N ARG A 85 11.68 2.91 11.36
CA ARG A 85 12.67 3.17 12.41
C ARG A 85 13.24 4.56 12.24
N THR A 86 13.52 5.23 13.36
CA THR A 86 14.33 6.45 13.35
C THR A 86 15.79 6.12 12.98
N PRO A 87 16.57 7.08 12.43
CA PRO A 87 17.99 6.86 12.16
C PRO A 87 18.77 6.32 13.36
N GLU A 88 18.43 6.78 14.56
CA GLU A 88 19.04 6.39 15.82
C GLU A 88 18.72 4.93 16.19
N GLU A 89 17.44 4.55 16.10
CA GLU A 89 16.98 3.16 16.31
C GLU A 89 17.55 2.21 15.25
N ALA A 90 17.63 2.65 14.00
CA ALA A 90 18.20 1.87 12.91
C ALA A 90 19.70 1.63 13.15
N SER A 91 20.45 2.65 13.55
CA SER A 91 21.89 2.51 13.87
C SER A 91 22.14 1.60 15.08
N SER A 92 21.30 1.69 16.10
CA SER A 92 21.40 0.85 17.29
C SER A 92 21.10 -0.62 16.96
N ASN A 93 20.04 -0.85 16.18
CA ASN A 93 19.67 -2.20 15.76
C ASN A 93 20.67 -2.82 14.77
N TRP A 94 21.30 -2.00 13.92
CA TRP A 94 22.40 -2.44 13.06
C TRP A 94 23.59 -2.91 13.89
N LYS A 95 24.02 -2.10 14.87
CA LYS A 95 25.14 -2.49 15.76
C LYS A 95 24.84 -3.77 16.54
N GLU A 96 23.60 -3.94 16.98
CA GLU A 96 23.18 -5.16 17.69
C GLU A 96 23.26 -6.41 16.79
N GLN A 97 22.80 -6.33 15.55
CA GLN A 97 22.77 -7.50 14.64
C GLN A 97 24.11 -7.76 13.93
N PHE A 98 24.82 -6.69 13.57
CA PHE A 98 25.95 -6.72 12.64
C PHE A 98 27.23 -6.12 13.20
N GLY A 99 27.27 -5.69 14.47
CA GLY A 99 28.48 -5.10 15.07
C GLY A 99 29.69 -6.01 15.05
N HIS A 100 29.48 -7.34 15.02
CA HIS A 100 30.55 -8.33 14.86
C HIS A 100 31.28 -8.24 13.51
N LEU A 101 30.67 -7.64 12.48
CA LEU A 101 31.31 -7.43 11.17
C LEU A 101 32.30 -6.27 11.20
N ASP A 102 32.11 -5.31 12.10
CA ASP A 102 33.00 -4.15 12.27
C ASP A 102 34.27 -4.52 13.05
N GLU A 103 34.31 -5.69 13.71
CA GLU A 103 35.46 -6.19 14.47
C GLU A 103 36.46 -6.99 13.62
N ILE A 104 36.11 -7.33 12.37
CA ILE A 104 36.92 -8.17 11.46
C ILE A 104 37.94 -7.33 10.66
N GLU A 105 38.06 -6.03 10.96
CA GLU A 105 39.05 -5.13 10.35
C GLU A 105 40.37 -5.05 11.15
#